data_AF-A0A176TDK4-F1
#
_entry.id   AF-A0A176TDK4-F1
#
_cell.length_a   1.000
_cell.length_b   1.000
_cell.length_c   1.000
_cell.angle_alpha   90.00
_cell.angle_beta   90.00
_cell.angle_gamma   90.00
#
_symmetry.space_group_name_H-M   'P 1'
#
loop_
_entity.id
_entity.type
_entity.pdbx_description
1 polymer ?
#
loop_
_entity_poly.entity_id
_entity_poly.type
_entity_poly.pdbx_seq_one_letter_code
_entity_poly.pdbx_strand_id
1 'polypeptide(L)'
;MKKTLRTTFTLGILLIGITVFGQDFGFDIHNISLNEYVQMEENLKSKRIPTTSNHVSFSGDAQPIKYKRTEKKIADLITYYYFKEKDSTMSSVLYEWDVSNFVKKDNNQKPKKYQKAFISKYKGLKEKISSEFGEPKTKRNYSNISRLDSINTFVESSTWKPNDSTEIEMYATISNYYEKRGASTINPVHRIRLYVRNQANEKEKEIPKLDEKKLAELEKIKTDFFTALKEKDISKSKEFLSDLILEKVTDEQLNLLIDNIDFERKTELIHSGIQMGLNGSMFTLLQYKYSDDSSSPPNEMIKLIFDDKDKVVGIQPIKMQGKIKE
;
A
#
# COMPACT_ATOMS: atom_id res chain seq x y z
N MET A 1 74.82 -26.48 -26.44
CA MET A 1 74.16 -25.25 -25.94
C MET A 1 72.66 -25.34 -26.24
N LYS A 2 71.84 -25.56 -25.21
CA LYS A 2 70.39 -25.77 -25.33
C LYS A 2 69.68 -24.42 -25.50
N LYS A 3 68.91 -24.26 -26.59
CA LYS A 3 67.97 -23.14 -26.77
C LYS A 3 66.72 -23.41 -25.90
N THR A 4 66.49 -22.54 -24.92
CA THR A 4 65.30 -22.55 -24.08
C THR A 4 64.13 -21.89 -24.82
N LEU A 5 63.09 -22.68 -25.08
CA LEU A 5 61.80 -22.24 -25.62
C LEU A 5 61.08 -21.45 -24.52
N ARG A 6 60.86 -20.14 -24.70
CA ARG A 6 59.98 -19.35 -23.83
C ARG A 6 58.54 -19.60 -24.25
N THR A 7 57.85 -20.47 -23.52
CA THR A 7 56.40 -20.64 -23.64
C THR A 7 55.72 -19.46 -22.96
N THR A 8 55.20 -18.53 -23.75
CA THR A 8 54.37 -17.43 -23.24
C THR A 8 53.02 -18.00 -22.82
N PHE A 9 52.82 -18.17 -21.51
CA PHE A 9 51.52 -18.54 -20.96
C PHE A 9 50.65 -17.28 -20.93
N THR A 10 49.84 -17.08 -21.97
CA THR A 10 48.81 -16.05 -21.97
C THR A 10 47.70 -16.53 -21.05
N LEU A 11 47.76 -16.13 -19.77
CA LEU A 11 46.69 -16.37 -18.81
C LEU A 11 45.48 -15.52 -19.23
N GLY A 12 44.60 -16.10 -20.05
CA GLY A 12 43.30 -15.52 -20.36
C GLY A 12 42.48 -15.49 -19.08
N ILE A 13 42.49 -14.35 -18.39
CA ILE A 13 41.58 -14.10 -17.29
C ILE A 13 40.19 -13.93 -17.91
N LEU A 14 39.42 -15.01 -17.94
CA LEU A 14 37.97 -14.93 -18.09
C LEU A 14 37.46 -14.23 -16.81
N LEU A 15 37.33 -12.91 -16.87
CA LEU A 15 36.54 -12.15 -15.90
C LEU A 15 35.08 -12.54 -16.13
N ILE A 16 34.69 -13.71 -15.62
CA ILE A 16 33.29 -13.94 -15.27
C ILE A 16 33.06 -12.94 -14.14
N GLY A 17 32.45 -11.81 -14.49
CA GLY A 17 32.02 -10.83 -13.53
C GLY A 17 31.20 -11.56 -12.48
N ILE A 18 31.78 -11.76 -11.31
CA ILE A 18 31.05 -12.11 -10.11
C ILE A 18 30.24 -10.86 -9.79
N THR A 19 29.07 -10.72 -10.41
CA THR A 19 28.02 -9.86 -9.91
C THR A 19 27.74 -10.38 -8.51
N VAL A 20 28.31 -9.71 -7.52
CA VAL A 20 27.91 -9.86 -6.13
C VAL A 20 26.39 -9.81 -6.17
N PHE A 21 25.73 -10.91 -5.77
CA PHE A 21 24.28 -11.05 -5.67
C PHE A 21 23.75 -10.04 -4.62
N GLY A 22 23.84 -8.76 -4.94
CA GLY A 22 22.94 -7.75 -4.44
C GLY A 22 21.55 -8.12 -4.93
N GLN A 23 20.53 -7.80 -4.14
CA GLN A 23 19.16 -7.94 -4.62
C GLN A 23 19.02 -7.08 -5.88
N ASP A 24 18.93 -7.71 -7.04
CA ASP A 24 18.57 -7.04 -8.28
C ASP A 24 17.08 -6.76 -8.22
N PHE A 25 16.77 -5.48 -8.20
CA PHE A 25 15.41 -4.98 -8.34
C PHE A 25 15.27 -4.59 -9.80
N GLY A 26 14.29 -5.15 -10.50
CA GLY A 26 14.01 -4.73 -11.88
C GLY A 26 13.33 -3.37 -11.87
N PHE A 27 14.12 -2.30 -11.89
CA PHE A 27 13.64 -0.92 -11.99
C PHE A 27 13.23 -0.53 -13.41
N ASP A 28 13.72 -1.25 -14.42
CA ASP A 28 13.33 -1.09 -15.82
C ASP A 28 12.04 -1.85 -16.16
N ILE A 29 10.93 -1.37 -15.60
CA ILE A 29 9.63 -2.04 -15.71
C ILE A 29 9.05 -2.10 -17.13
N HIS A 30 9.56 -1.27 -18.06
CA HIS A 30 9.06 -1.21 -19.43
C HIS A 30 9.68 -2.28 -20.33
N ASN A 31 10.95 -2.61 -20.09
CA ASN A 31 11.69 -3.55 -20.93
C ASN A 31 11.78 -4.96 -20.33
N ILE A 32 11.48 -5.13 -19.04
CA ILE A 32 11.49 -6.44 -18.38
C ILE A 32 10.10 -7.07 -18.47
N SER A 33 10.00 -8.21 -19.16
CA SER A 33 8.78 -8.99 -19.27
C SER A 33 8.42 -9.70 -17.95
N LEU A 34 7.15 -10.08 -17.79
CA LEU A 34 6.71 -10.91 -16.67
C LEU A 34 7.53 -12.21 -16.53
N ASN A 35 7.86 -12.84 -17.66
CA ASN A 35 8.64 -14.08 -17.66
C ASN A 35 10.08 -13.86 -17.17
N GLU A 36 10.71 -12.75 -17.55
CA GLU A 36 12.03 -12.40 -17.03
C GLU A 36 12.00 -12.14 -15.53
N TYR A 37 10.98 -11.47 -15.01
CA TYR A 37 10.79 -11.33 -13.56
C TYR A 37 10.63 -12.69 -12.85
N VAL A 38 9.91 -13.64 -13.45
CA VAL A 38 9.79 -15.00 -12.92
C VAL A 38 11.16 -15.70 -12.90
N GLN A 39 11.93 -15.62 -13.97
CA GLN A 39 13.28 -16.19 -14.05
C GLN A 39 14.25 -15.55 -13.04
N MET A 40 14.15 -14.23 -12.82
CA MET A 40 14.92 -13.54 -11.78
C MET A 40 14.62 -14.14 -10.40
N GLU A 41 13.35 -14.39 -10.08
CA GLU A 41 12.99 -14.98 -8.78
C GLU A 41 13.44 -16.43 -8.64
N GLU A 42 13.44 -17.22 -9.72
CA GLU A 42 14.01 -18.57 -9.74
C GLU A 42 15.52 -18.55 -9.46
N ASN A 43 16.26 -17.66 -10.12
CA ASN A 43 17.70 -17.46 -9.92
C ASN A 43 18.02 -17.02 -8.48
N LEU A 44 17.14 -16.20 -7.89
CA LEU A 44 17.24 -15.74 -6.51
C LEU A 44 16.74 -16.78 -5.48
N LYS A 45 16.31 -17.96 -5.95
CA LYS A 45 15.77 -19.07 -5.15
C LYS A 45 14.58 -18.65 -4.28
N SER A 46 13.79 -17.70 -4.78
CA SER A 46 12.58 -17.26 -4.10
C SER A 46 11.49 -18.32 -4.22
N LYS A 47 10.70 -18.47 -3.16
CA LYS A 47 9.60 -19.44 -3.12
C LYS A 47 8.32 -18.78 -3.63
N ARG A 48 7.73 -19.32 -4.70
CA ARG A 48 6.38 -18.90 -5.13
C ARG A 48 5.37 -19.19 -4.01
N ILE A 49 4.54 -18.20 -3.68
CA ILE A 49 3.47 -18.35 -2.67
C ILE A 49 2.10 -18.13 -3.32
N PRO A 50 1.05 -18.83 -2.85
CA PRO A 50 -0.28 -18.68 -3.43
C PRO A 50 -0.83 -17.28 -3.19
N THR A 51 -1.61 -16.79 -4.16
CA THR A 51 -2.37 -15.56 -4.00
C THR A 51 -3.61 -15.86 -3.17
N THR A 52 -3.52 -15.65 -1.86
CA THR A 52 -4.60 -15.92 -0.89
C THR A 52 -5.64 -14.80 -0.79
N SER A 53 -5.52 -13.74 -1.60
CA SER A 53 -6.44 -12.61 -1.61
C SER A 53 -7.22 -12.58 -2.92
N ASN A 54 -8.53 -12.38 -2.85
CA ASN A 54 -9.31 -11.87 -3.97
C ASN A 54 -8.88 -10.42 -4.21
N HIS A 55 -7.73 -10.21 -4.86
CA HIS A 55 -7.28 -8.85 -5.17
C HIS A 55 -8.22 -8.33 -6.25
N VAL A 56 -9.17 -7.48 -5.90
CA VAL A 56 -10.00 -6.83 -6.93
C VAL A 56 -9.08 -5.83 -7.63
N SER A 57 -8.67 -6.18 -8.84
CA SER A 57 -7.94 -5.29 -9.72
C SER A 57 -8.93 -4.42 -10.47
N PHE A 58 -8.78 -3.12 -10.31
CA PHE A 58 -9.66 -2.09 -10.89
C PHE A 58 -9.07 -1.46 -12.15
N SER A 59 -7.86 -1.88 -12.54
CA SER A 59 -7.04 -1.34 -13.62
C SER A 59 -6.89 -2.31 -14.81
N GLY A 60 -7.62 -3.44 -14.79
CA GLY A 60 -7.46 -4.53 -15.77
C GLY A 60 -6.21 -5.38 -15.54
N ASP A 61 -5.58 -5.26 -14.37
CA ASP A 61 -4.46 -6.13 -13.97
C ASP A 61 -4.97 -7.51 -13.54
N ALA A 62 -4.22 -8.56 -13.82
CA ALA A 62 -4.48 -9.89 -13.29
C ALA A 62 -4.21 -9.97 -11.77
N GLN A 63 -4.56 -11.10 -11.15
CA GLN A 63 -4.09 -11.41 -9.80
C GLN A 63 -2.54 -11.40 -9.78
N PRO A 64 -1.90 -10.73 -8.80
CA PRO A 64 -0.46 -10.62 -8.80
C PRO A 64 0.19 -11.98 -8.55
N ILE A 65 1.31 -12.22 -9.22
CA ILE A 65 2.18 -13.35 -8.91
C ILE A 65 3.07 -12.95 -7.73
N LYS A 66 3.16 -13.82 -6.72
CA LYS A 66 3.86 -13.55 -5.46
C LYS A 66 5.02 -14.50 -5.22
N TYR A 67 6.14 -13.94 -4.78
CA TYR A 67 7.33 -14.68 -4.37
C TYR A 67 7.77 -14.25 -2.98
N LYS A 68 8.24 -15.21 -2.20
CA LYS A 68 8.79 -15.01 -0.86
C LYS A 68 10.29 -15.28 -0.87
N ARG A 69 11.07 -14.35 -0.33
CA ARG A 69 12.52 -14.50 -0.14
C ARG A 69 12.90 -14.32 1.32
N THR A 70 13.69 -15.25 1.85
CA THR A 70 14.10 -15.23 3.27
C THR A 70 15.10 -14.11 3.53
N GLU A 71 14.87 -13.35 4.60
CA GLU A 71 15.75 -12.28 5.09
C GLU A 71 16.33 -12.65 6.47
N LYS A 72 17.57 -12.21 6.76
CA LYS A 72 18.27 -12.64 7.99
C LYS A 72 17.95 -11.78 9.22
N LYS A 73 17.77 -10.48 9.03
CA LYS A 73 17.75 -9.48 10.12
C LYS A 73 16.43 -8.73 10.27
N ILE A 74 15.55 -8.88 9.28
CA ILE A 74 14.26 -8.20 9.14
C ILE A 74 13.22 -9.22 8.66
N ALA A 75 11.98 -8.78 8.47
CA ALA A 75 10.93 -9.65 7.92
C ALA A 75 11.33 -10.14 6.52
N ASP A 76 10.90 -11.36 6.17
CA ASP A 76 11.08 -11.89 4.81
C ASP A 76 10.48 -10.93 3.77
N LEU A 77 11.09 -10.88 2.59
CA LEU A 77 10.59 -10.11 1.46
C LEU A 77 9.44 -10.87 0.80
N ILE A 78 8.35 -10.17 0.51
CA ILE A 78 7.35 -10.60 -0.46
C ILE A 78 7.42 -9.68 -1.68
N THR A 79 7.70 -10.24 -2.85
CA THR A 79 7.59 -9.56 -4.13
C THR A 79 6.22 -9.82 -4.75
N TYR A 80 5.59 -8.79 -5.30
CA TYR A 80 4.34 -8.88 -6.04
C TYR A 80 4.56 -8.32 -7.44
N TYR A 81 4.18 -9.10 -8.46
CA TYR A 81 4.21 -8.71 -9.87
C TYR A 81 2.79 -8.47 -10.35
N TYR A 82 2.46 -7.21 -10.63
CA TYR A 82 1.17 -6.79 -11.20
C TYR A 82 1.34 -6.55 -12.69
N PHE A 83 0.45 -7.13 -13.49
CA PHE A 83 0.51 -7.10 -14.94
C PHE A 83 -0.90 -7.09 -15.53
N LYS A 84 -1.05 -6.53 -16.72
CA LYS A 84 -2.32 -6.48 -17.45
C LYS A 84 -2.78 -7.87 -17.83
N GLU A 85 -4.05 -8.19 -17.58
CA GLU A 85 -4.64 -9.47 -17.96
C GLU A 85 -4.66 -9.66 -19.48
N LYS A 86 -4.86 -8.56 -20.21
CA LYS A 86 -4.99 -8.55 -21.68
C LYS A 86 -3.71 -8.99 -22.41
N ASP A 87 -2.55 -8.50 -21.99
CA ASP A 87 -1.29 -8.63 -22.74
C ASP A 87 -0.06 -8.89 -21.87
N SER A 88 -0.24 -9.12 -20.56
CA SER A 88 0.84 -9.33 -19.59
C SER A 88 1.84 -8.18 -19.46
N THR A 89 1.52 -6.99 -19.96
CA THR A 89 2.33 -5.79 -19.75
C THR A 89 2.47 -5.52 -18.25
N MET A 90 3.69 -5.24 -17.80
CA MET A 90 3.96 -4.96 -16.39
C MET A 90 3.36 -3.62 -15.97
N SER A 91 2.51 -3.65 -14.95
CA SER A 91 1.86 -2.46 -14.38
C SER A 91 2.65 -1.93 -13.18
N SER A 92 3.00 -2.82 -12.25
CA SER A 92 3.86 -2.46 -11.13
C SER A 92 4.56 -3.68 -10.52
N VAL A 93 5.67 -3.40 -9.83
CA VAL A 93 6.33 -4.36 -8.94
C VAL A 93 6.34 -3.79 -7.54
N LEU A 94 5.90 -4.58 -6.56
CA LEU A 94 5.96 -4.24 -5.15
C LEU A 94 6.93 -5.17 -4.43
N TYR A 95 7.96 -4.60 -3.82
CA TYR A 95 8.83 -5.27 -2.86
C TYR A 95 8.42 -4.86 -1.45
N GLU A 96 7.90 -5.81 -0.67
CA GLU A 96 7.35 -5.56 0.66
C GLU A 96 8.12 -6.33 1.74
N TRP A 97 8.68 -5.60 2.69
CA TRP A 97 9.14 -6.13 3.97
C TRP A 97 8.14 -5.71 5.03
N ASP A 98 7.28 -6.61 5.48
CA ASP A 98 6.27 -6.33 6.50
C ASP A 98 6.15 -7.47 7.50
N VAL A 99 6.37 -7.15 8.78
CA VAL A 99 6.18 -8.10 9.88
C VAL A 99 4.75 -8.64 9.97
N SER A 100 3.74 -7.83 9.61
CA SER A 100 2.33 -8.21 9.71
C SER A 100 1.92 -9.32 8.71
N ASN A 101 2.73 -9.57 7.68
CA ASN A 101 2.53 -10.68 6.76
C ASN A 101 2.82 -12.05 7.39
N PHE A 102 3.64 -12.09 8.45
CA PHE A 102 4.13 -13.32 9.04
C PHE A 102 3.67 -13.54 10.48
N VAL A 103 3.34 -12.46 11.20
CA VAL A 103 2.93 -12.53 12.60
C VAL A 103 1.60 -11.80 12.77
N LYS A 104 0.54 -12.55 13.06
CA LYS A 104 -0.85 -12.04 13.21
C LYS A 104 -1.25 -11.76 14.66
N LYS A 105 -0.26 -11.49 15.53
CA LYS A 105 -0.48 -11.21 16.96
C LYS A 105 -0.49 -9.71 17.22
N ASP A 106 -1.39 -9.26 18.10
CA ASP A 106 -1.35 -7.90 18.65
C ASP A 106 -0.07 -7.64 19.45
N ASN A 107 0.29 -6.35 19.56
CA ASN A 107 1.44 -5.85 20.33
C ASN A 107 2.75 -6.56 19.98
N ASN A 108 3.05 -6.68 18.68
CA ASN A 108 4.27 -7.32 18.20
C ASN A 108 5.45 -6.35 18.16
N GLN A 109 5.80 -5.78 19.31
CA GLN A 109 6.96 -4.90 19.43
C GLN A 109 8.27 -5.64 19.11
N LYS A 110 9.22 -4.92 18.51
CA LYS A 110 10.52 -5.46 18.13
C LYS A 110 11.67 -4.78 18.86
N PRO A 111 12.75 -5.51 19.18
CA PRO A 111 13.93 -4.93 19.82
C PRO A 111 14.52 -3.77 19.00
N LYS A 112 15.18 -2.82 19.67
CA LYS A 112 15.84 -1.67 19.02
C LYS A 112 16.81 -2.09 17.91
N LYS A 113 17.50 -3.23 18.06
CA LYS A 113 18.39 -3.79 17.03
C LYS A 113 17.64 -4.14 15.73
N TYR A 114 16.41 -4.66 15.85
CA TYR A 114 15.55 -4.99 14.72
C TYR A 114 15.04 -3.73 14.01
N GLN A 115 14.60 -2.73 14.77
CA GLN A 115 14.20 -1.42 14.22
C GLN A 115 15.37 -0.75 13.46
N LYS A 116 16.57 -0.75 14.06
CA LYS A 116 17.79 -0.26 13.39
C LYS A 116 18.09 -1.02 12.09
N ALA A 117 17.86 -2.33 12.04
CA ALA A 117 18.04 -3.12 10.83
C ALA A 117 17.06 -2.71 9.72
N PHE A 118 15.79 -2.45 10.04
CA PHE A 118 14.82 -1.89 9.09
C PHE A 118 15.25 -0.51 8.58
N ILE A 119 15.62 0.40 9.48
CA ILE A 119 16.08 1.75 9.08
C ILE A 119 17.31 1.66 8.18
N SER A 120 18.26 0.77 8.51
CA SER A 120 19.44 0.53 7.68
C SER A 120 19.08 -0.06 6.31
N LYS A 121 18.10 -0.96 6.23
CA LYS A 121 17.61 -1.50 4.96
C LYS A 121 17.02 -0.38 4.09
N TYR A 122 16.14 0.44 4.66
CA TYR A 122 15.55 1.56 3.94
C TYR A 122 16.62 2.54 3.44
N LYS A 123 17.57 2.93 4.29
CA LYS A 123 18.67 3.83 3.89
C LYS A 123 19.54 3.23 2.78
N GLY A 124 19.88 1.94 2.87
CA GLY A 124 20.68 1.28 1.83
C GLY A 124 19.93 1.14 0.51
N LEU A 125 18.63 0.87 0.54
CA LEU A 125 17.79 0.89 -0.68
C LEU A 125 17.74 2.30 -1.28
N LYS A 126 17.52 3.32 -0.44
CA LYS A 126 17.52 4.72 -0.87
C LYS A 126 18.83 5.09 -1.55
N GLU A 127 19.96 4.78 -0.94
CA GLU A 127 21.29 5.04 -1.49
C GLU A 127 21.52 4.33 -2.82
N LYS A 128 21.15 3.04 -2.92
CA LYS A 128 21.24 2.28 -4.18
C LYS A 128 20.41 2.94 -5.29
N ILE A 129 19.14 3.23 -5.03
CA ILE A 129 18.23 3.83 -6.03
C ILE A 129 18.72 5.24 -6.40
N SER A 130 19.15 6.05 -5.42
CA SER A 130 19.69 7.38 -5.68
C SER A 130 20.97 7.36 -6.50
N SER A 131 21.80 6.33 -6.37
CA SER A 131 23.01 6.19 -7.19
C SER A 131 22.70 5.97 -8.68
N GLU A 132 21.53 5.41 -8.99
CA GLU A 132 21.08 5.15 -10.35
C GLU A 132 20.21 6.30 -10.91
N PHE A 133 19.35 6.91 -10.09
CA PHE A 133 18.31 7.85 -10.55
C PHE A 133 18.37 9.25 -9.92
N GLY A 134 19.42 9.56 -9.15
CA GLY A 134 19.58 10.84 -8.46
C GLY A 134 18.76 10.95 -7.16
N GLU A 135 18.78 12.13 -6.54
CA GLU A 135 18.14 12.33 -5.24
C GLU A 135 16.60 12.34 -5.32
N PRO A 136 15.90 11.67 -4.38
CA PRO A 136 14.44 11.62 -4.38
C PRO A 136 13.81 12.87 -3.78
N LYS A 137 12.56 13.11 -4.18
CA LYS A 137 11.65 13.95 -3.39
C LYS A 137 11.32 13.20 -2.09
N THR A 138 11.79 13.73 -0.96
CA THR A 138 11.62 13.10 0.35
C THR A 138 10.54 13.82 1.17
N LYS A 139 9.62 13.05 1.76
CA LYS A 139 8.65 13.53 2.75
C LYS A 139 8.84 12.77 4.06
N ARG A 140 9.01 13.50 5.16
CA ARG A 140 9.23 12.94 6.52
C ARG A 140 8.05 13.13 7.47
N ASN A 141 7.03 13.87 7.04
CA ASN A 141 5.92 14.25 7.91
C ASN A 141 4.60 13.83 7.26
N TYR A 142 3.94 12.86 7.88
CA TYR A 142 2.54 12.56 7.61
C TYR A 142 1.71 13.29 8.67
N SER A 143 0.67 14.00 8.24
CA SER A 143 -0.26 14.75 9.11
C SER A 143 -0.89 13.91 10.25
N ASN A 144 -0.83 12.58 10.15
CA ASN A 144 -1.28 11.62 11.16
C ASN A 144 -0.26 11.29 12.27
N ILE A 145 0.96 11.84 12.23
CA ILE A 145 2.04 11.55 13.21
C ILE A 145 1.86 12.31 14.53
N SER A 146 0.97 13.30 14.60
CA SER A 146 0.71 14.06 15.84
C SER A 146 0.26 13.21 17.04
N ARG A 147 -0.14 11.93 16.81
CA ARG A 147 -0.48 10.94 17.84
C ARG A 147 0.61 9.92 18.17
N LEU A 148 1.62 9.78 17.32
CA LEU A 148 2.72 8.83 17.54
C LEU A 148 3.83 9.54 18.30
N ASP A 149 4.48 8.85 19.24
CA ASP A 149 5.69 9.33 19.90
C ASP A 149 6.75 9.66 18.83
N SER A 150 6.85 10.95 18.50
CA SER A 150 7.64 11.48 17.39
C SER A 150 9.14 11.24 17.58
N ILE A 151 9.56 10.92 18.80
CA ILE A 151 10.95 10.62 19.15
C ILE A 151 11.31 9.16 18.80
N ASN A 152 10.33 8.25 18.85
CA ASN A 152 10.54 6.80 18.74
C ASN A 152 9.97 6.17 17.46
N THR A 153 9.52 6.98 16.50
CA THR A 153 8.92 6.51 15.25
C THR A 153 9.71 7.00 14.04
N PHE A 154 10.17 6.09 13.19
CA PHE A 154 10.78 6.44 11.90
C PHE A 154 9.73 6.32 10.80
N VAL A 155 9.51 7.42 10.10
CA VAL A 155 8.62 7.49 8.95
C VAL A 155 9.26 8.33 7.85
N GLU A 156 9.39 7.75 6.67
CA GLU A 156 9.90 8.47 5.51
C GLU A 156 9.26 7.90 4.24
N SER A 157 8.98 8.78 3.28
CA SER A 157 8.71 8.43 1.89
C SER A 157 9.71 9.12 0.99
N SER A 158 10.21 8.40 0.00
CA SER A 158 11.11 8.87 -1.04
C SER A 158 10.55 8.46 -2.40
N THR A 159 10.44 9.44 -3.29
CA THR A 159 9.93 9.23 -4.65
C THR A 159 10.98 9.66 -5.67
N TRP A 160 11.23 8.80 -6.65
CA TRP A 160 12.02 9.09 -7.84
C TRP A 160 11.12 9.02 -9.08
N LYS A 161 11.39 9.88 -10.05
CA LYS A 161 10.79 9.82 -11.39
C LYS A 161 11.94 9.68 -12.40
N PRO A 162 12.46 8.46 -12.66
CA PRO A 162 13.54 8.25 -13.61
C PRO A 162 13.26 8.82 -15.01
N ASN A 163 11.98 8.79 -15.42
CA ASN A 163 11.47 9.37 -16.66
C ASN A 163 9.95 9.61 -16.52
N ASP A 164 9.30 10.12 -17.57
CA ASP A 164 7.88 10.50 -17.57
C ASP A 164 6.91 9.31 -17.39
N SER A 165 7.39 8.08 -17.56
CA SER A 165 6.59 6.86 -17.56
C SER A 165 7.00 5.88 -16.46
N THR A 166 7.95 6.23 -15.60
CA THR A 166 8.40 5.38 -14.49
C THR A 166 8.37 6.17 -13.19
N GLU A 167 7.67 5.64 -12.19
CA GLU A 167 7.71 6.15 -10.82
C GLU A 167 8.25 5.07 -9.89
N ILE A 168 9.24 5.44 -9.08
CA ILE A 168 9.74 4.60 -7.99
C ILE A 168 9.34 5.28 -6.69
N GLU A 169 8.55 4.59 -5.88
CA GLU A 169 8.09 5.11 -4.60
C GLU A 169 8.49 4.13 -3.49
N MET A 170 9.24 4.63 -2.52
CA MET A 170 9.62 3.87 -1.35
C MET A 170 9.13 4.55 -0.10
N TYR A 171 8.42 3.84 0.76
CA TYR A 171 8.04 4.34 2.06
C TYR A 171 8.31 3.33 3.17
N ALA A 172 8.60 3.87 4.35
CA ALA A 172 8.84 3.09 5.54
C ALA A 172 8.10 3.64 6.75
N THR A 173 7.64 2.72 7.59
CA THR A 173 7.09 3.01 8.92
C THR A 173 7.68 2.00 9.89
N ILE A 174 8.47 2.48 10.83
CA ILE A 174 9.04 1.70 11.93
C ILE A 174 8.62 2.34 13.24
N SER A 175 7.77 1.65 13.98
CA SER A 175 7.27 2.09 15.27
C SER A 175 6.93 0.90 16.15
N ASN A 176 7.36 0.98 17.41
CA ASN A 176 6.92 0.09 18.48
C ASN A 176 5.66 0.60 19.20
N TYR A 177 5.10 1.73 18.77
CA TYR A 177 3.93 2.29 19.41
C TYR A 177 2.79 1.26 19.38
N TYR A 178 2.30 0.94 20.56
CA TYR A 178 1.15 0.07 20.77
C TYR A 178 0.18 0.79 21.67
N GLU A 179 -1.07 0.87 21.23
CA GLU A 179 -2.15 1.42 22.02
C GLU A 179 -3.41 0.60 21.78
N LYS A 180 -4.05 0.19 22.86
CA LYS A 180 -5.37 -0.45 22.80
C LYS A 180 -6.37 0.41 23.57
N ARG A 181 -7.33 0.98 22.84
CA ARG A 181 -8.46 1.74 23.39
C ARG A 181 -9.73 1.03 22.97
N GLY A 182 -10.36 0.32 23.91
CA GLY A 182 -11.55 -0.50 23.64
C GLY A 182 -11.31 -1.50 22.51
N ALA A 183 -12.12 -1.47 21.46
CA ALA A 183 -11.95 -2.29 20.27
C ALA A 183 -11.04 -1.68 19.19
N SER A 184 -10.50 -0.47 19.41
CA SER A 184 -9.45 0.09 18.56
C SER A 184 -8.07 -0.34 19.06
N THR A 185 -7.24 -0.87 18.17
CA THR A 185 -5.86 -1.26 18.47
C THR A 185 -4.92 -0.65 17.44
N ILE A 186 -4.03 0.24 17.89
CA ILE A 186 -2.87 0.67 17.13
C ILE A 186 -1.76 -0.33 17.42
N ASN A 187 -1.41 -1.12 16.39
CA ASN A 187 -0.37 -2.13 16.50
C ASN A 187 0.99 -1.57 16.05
N PRO A 188 2.10 -2.07 16.64
CA PRO A 188 3.45 -1.79 16.15
C PRO A 188 3.59 -2.08 14.65
N VAL A 189 4.24 -1.19 13.92
CA VAL A 189 4.44 -1.30 12.47
C VAL A 189 5.93 -1.36 12.16
N HIS A 190 6.33 -2.36 11.39
CA HIS A 190 7.70 -2.53 10.91
C HIS A 190 7.63 -2.91 9.44
N ARG A 191 7.56 -1.87 8.60
CA ARG A 191 7.23 -2.01 7.19
C ARG A 191 8.13 -1.15 6.32
N ILE A 192 8.59 -1.72 5.22
CA ILE A 192 9.14 -1.01 4.06
C ILE A 192 8.38 -1.52 2.84
N ARG A 193 7.93 -0.61 1.99
CA ARG A 193 7.36 -0.92 0.69
C ARG A 193 8.07 -0.10 -0.37
N LEU A 194 8.50 -0.78 -1.42
CA LEU A 194 9.15 -0.21 -2.58
C LEU A 194 8.31 -0.59 -3.81
N TYR A 195 7.74 0.41 -4.46
CA TYR A 195 6.98 0.29 -5.70
C TYR A 195 7.84 0.74 -6.86
N VAL A 196 7.78 -0.01 -7.96
CA VAL A 196 8.19 0.41 -9.30
C VAL A 196 6.93 0.40 -10.15
N ARG A 197 6.52 1.54 -10.68
CA ARG A 197 5.27 1.71 -11.42
C ARG A 197 5.53 2.10 -12.86
N ASN A 198 4.77 1.47 -13.75
CA ASN A 198 4.65 1.86 -15.14
C ASN A 198 3.52 2.90 -15.26
N GLN A 199 3.89 4.16 -15.52
CA GLN A 199 2.99 5.28 -15.75
C GLN A 199 2.81 5.62 -17.22
N ALA A 200 3.30 4.81 -18.17
CA ALA A 200 3.18 5.11 -19.61
C ALA A 200 1.72 5.33 -20.07
N ASN A 201 0.77 4.72 -19.36
CA ASN A 201 -0.66 4.84 -19.63
C ASN A 201 -1.43 5.60 -18.53
N GLU A 202 -0.73 6.12 -17.51
CA GLU A 202 -1.35 6.87 -16.42
C GLU A 202 -1.17 8.37 -16.70
N LYS A 203 -2.26 9.05 -17.08
CA LYS A 203 -2.26 10.53 -17.06
C LYS A 203 -1.81 10.97 -15.68
N GLU A 204 -0.86 11.90 -15.61
CA GLU A 204 -0.25 12.40 -14.38
C GLU A 204 -1.35 12.67 -13.33
N LYS A 205 -1.51 11.76 -12.37
CA LYS A 205 -2.53 11.91 -11.33
C LYS A 205 -1.99 12.93 -10.34
N GLU A 206 -2.47 14.16 -10.44
CA GLU A 206 -2.30 15.13 -9.35
C GLU A 206 -2.78 14.46 -8.06
N ILE A 207 -1.91 14.43 -7.04
CA ILE A 207 -2.30 13.95 -5.73
C ILE A 207 -3.43 14.87 -5.27
N PRO A 208 -4.67 14.37 -5.09
CA PRO A 208 -5.77 15.20 -4.67
C PRO A 208 -5.37 15.86 -3.36
N LYS A 209 -5.44 17.18 -3.27
CA LYS A 209 -5.22 17.85 -1.99
C LYS A 209 -6.51 17.75 -1.20
N LEU A 210 -6.49 17.06 -0.07
CA LEU A 210 -7.62 17.04 0.86
C LEU A 210 -7.60 18.30 1.72
N ASP A 211 -7.98 19.42 1.11
CA ASP A 211 -8.16 20.69 1.81
C ASP A 211 -9.61 20.89 2.28
N GLU A 212 -9.87 22.01 2.97
CA GLU A 212 -11.19 22.32 3.53
C GLU A 212 -12.28 22.40 2.45
N LYS A 213 -11.93 22.91 1.26
CA LYS A 213 -12.86 22.97 0.13
C LYS A 213 -13.23 21.57 -0.33
N LYS A 214 -12.24 20.71 -0.52
CA LYS A 214 -12.47 19.33 -0.94
C LYS A 214 -13.29 18.54 0.10
N LEU A 215 -13.01 18.73 1.38
CA LEU A 215 -13.80 18.12 2.46
C LEU A 215 -15.26 18.57 2.42
N ALA A 216 -15.52 19.86 2.20
CA ALA A 216 -16.89 20.37 2.10
C ALA A 216 -17.66 19.78 0.91
N GLU A 217 -16.99 19.59 -0.24
CA GLU A 217 -17.57 18.92 -1.41
C GLU A 217 -17.94 17.46 -1.11
N LEU A 218 -17.04 16.71 -0.46
CA LEU A 218 -17.29 15.32 -0.10
C LEU A 218 -18.37 15.17 0.99
N GLU A 219 -18.45 16.09 1.95
CA GLU A 219 -19.54 16.11 2.94
C GLU A 219 -20.90 16.35 2.28
N LYS A 220 -20.96 17.19 1.24
CA LYS A 220 -22.18 17.38 0.46
C LYS A 220 -22.59 16.09 -0.25
N ILE A 221 -21.64 15.45 -0.95
CA ILE A 221 -21.91 14.17 -1.64
C ILE A 221 -22.37 13.10 -0.66
N LYS A 222 -21.72 13.00 0.50
CA LYS A 222 -22.14 12.08 1.58
C LYS A 222 -23.56 12.38 2.05
N THR A 223 -23.91 13.65 2.26
CA THR A 223 -25.26 14.05 2.69
C THR A 223 -26.32 13.66 1.66
N ASP A 224 -26.07 13.93 0.38
CA ASP A 224 -26.97 13.60 -0.72
C ASP A 224 -27.12 12.08 -0.87
N PHE A 225 -26.02 11.33 -0.76
CA PHE A 225 -26.01 9.87 -0.79
C PHE A 225 -26.78 9.26 0.39
N PHE A 226 -26.56 9.76 1.61
CA PHE A 226 -27.25 9.27 2.81
C PHE A 226 -28.74 9.58 2.74
N THR A 227 -29.13 10.70 2.13
CA THR A 227 -30.54 11.04 1.89
C THR A 227 -31.17 10.02 0.94
N ALA A 228 -30.52 9.69 -0.17
CA ALA A 228 -31.01 8.66 -1.10
C ALA A 228 -31.15 7.28 -0.45
N LEU A 229 -30.18 6.89 0.38
CA LEU A 229 -30.24 5.64 1.16
C LEU A 229 -31.40 5.67 2.18
N LYS A 230 -31.57 6.77 2.91
CA LYS A 230 -32.66 6.96 3.89
C LYS A 230 -34.04 6.85 3.22
N GLU A 231 -34.19 7.42 2.04
CA GLU A 231 -35.42 7.37 1.22
C GLU A 231 -35.64 6.00 0.56
N LYS A 232 -34.68 5.07 0.71
CA LYS A 232 -34.65 3.76 0.02
C LYS A 232 -34.74 3.88 -1.50
N ASP A 233 -34.27 5.00 -2.06
CA ASP A 233 -34.18 5.21 -3.50
C ASP A 233 -32.92 4.50 -4.02
N ILE A 234 -33.05 3.22 -4.32
CA ILE A 234 -31.94 2.36 -4.76
C ILE A 234 -31.35 2.86 -6.08
N SER A 235 -32.17 3.36 -7.01
CA SER A 235 -31.70 3.87 -8.29
C SER A 235 -30.82 5.09 -8.07
N LYS A 236 -31.30 6.07 -7.30
CA LYS A 236 -30.54 7.29 -6.99
C LYS A 236 -29.32 7.01 -6.12
N SER A 237 -29.38 6.05 -5.21
CA SER A 237 -28.23 5.61 -4.39
C SER A 237 -27.09 5.09 -5.27
N LYS A 238 -27.41 4.34 -6.33
CA LYS A 238 -26.42 3.81 -7.28
C LYS A 238 -25.71 4.91 -8.08
N GLU A 239 -26.35 6.06 -8.30
CA GLU A 239 -25.72 7.19 -9.01
C GLU A 239 -24.51 7.78 -8.26
N PHE A 240 -24.44 7.60 -6.93
CA PHE A 240 -23.30 8.03 -6.11
C PHE A 240 -22.13 7.03 -6.14
N LEU A 241 -22.38 5.79 -6.57
CA LEU A 241 -21.37 4.74 -6.59
C LEU A 241 -20.40 4.96 -7.74
N SER A 242 -19.16 4.55 -7.50
CA SER A 242 -18.11 4.55 -8.50
C SER A 242 -18.37 3.47 -9.55
N ASP A 243 -17.99 3.77 -10.80
CA ASP A 243 -17.91 2.80 -11.90
C ASP A 243 -17.16 1.51 -11.47
N LEU A 244 -16.23 1.62 -10.52
CA LEU A 244 -15.44 0.51 -9.99
C LEU A 244 -16.25 -0.57 -9.28
N ILE A 245 -17.39 -0.20 -8.68
CA ILE A 245 -18.22 -1.10 -7.89
C ILE A 245 -19.67 -1.16 -8.38
N LEU A 246 -20.11 -0.22 -9.23
CA LEU A 246 -21.49 -0.04 -9.64
C LEU A 246 -22.14 -1.34 -10.13
N GLU A 247 -21.44 -2.09 -10.99
CA GLU A 247 -21.95 -3.35 -11.55
C GLU A 247 -21.96 -4.52 -10.54
N LYS A 248 -21.19 -4.41 -9.46
CA LYS A 248 -21.03 -5.47 -8.44
C LYS A 248 -21.96 -5.29 -7.25
N VAL A 249 -22.48 -4.09 -7.04
CA VAL A 249 -23.37 -3.77 -5.93
C VAL A 249 -24.80 -4.17 -6.26
N THR A 250 -25.32 -5.09 -5.46
CA THR A 250 -26.71 -5.56 -5.56
C THR A 250 -27.66 -4.70 -4.73
N ASP A 251 -28.94 -4.73 -5.07
CA ASP A 251 -29.99 -4.03 -4.31
C ASP A 251 -30.09 -4.59 -2.88
N GLU A 252 -29.87 -5.89 -2.70
CA GLU A 252 -29.82 -6.55 -1.40
C GLU A 252 -28.69 -5.98 -0.51
N GLN A 253 -27.50 -5.77 -1.07
CA GLN A 253 -26.39 -5.16 -0.34
C GLN A 253 -26.67 -3.71 0.08
N LEU A 254 -27.36 -2.93 -0.78
CA LEU A 254 -27.77 -1.57 -0.44
C LEU A 254 -28.85 -1.56 0.65
N ASN A 255 -29.82 -2.48 0.60
CA ASN A 255 -30.81 -2.62 1.66
C ASN A 255 -30.16 -3.03 2.99
N LEU A 256 -29.23 -3.98 2.99
CA LEU A 256 -28.47 -4.36 4.18
C LEU A 256 -27.66 -3.18 4.74
N LEU A 257 -27.10 -2.35 3.87
CA LEU A 257 -26.40 -1.15 4.28
C LEU A 257 -27.34 -0.15 4.97
N ILE A 258 -28.53 0.09 4.37
CA ILE A 258 -29.57 0.98 4.91
C ILE A 258 -29.96 0.52 6.32
N ASP A 259 -30.18 -0.76 6.53
CA ASP A 259 -30.58 -1.32 7.84
C ASP A 259 -29.48 -1.20 8.91
N ASN A 260 -28.23 -0.95 8.52
CA ASN A 260 -27.09 -0.86 9.44
C ASN A 260 -26.62 0.57 9.72
N ILE A 261 -27.30 1.58 9.15
CA ILE A 261 -27.01 3.00 9.40
C ILE A 261 -28.22 3.63 10.10
N ASP A 262 -27.99 4.25 11.24
CA ASP A 262 -28.96 5.17 11.84
C ASP A 262 -28.85 6.53 11.13
N PHE A 263 -29.87 6.89 10.35
CA PHE A 263 -29.93 8.16 9.60
C PHE A 263 -30.55 9.31 10.40
N GLU A 264 -31.12 9.05 11.58
CA GLU A 264 -31.67 10.10 12.45
C GLU A 264 -30.59 10.67 13.39
N ARG A 265 -29.57 9.86 13.71
CA ARG A 265 -28.45 10.30 14.52
C ARG A 265 -27.46 11.14 13.72
N LYS A 266 -27.16 12.33 14.25
CA LYS A 266 -26.15 13.22 13.68
C LYS A 266 -24.77 12.55 13.71
N THR A 267 -24.04 12.66 12.62
CA THR A 267 -22.65 12.18 12.54
C THR A 267 -21.64 13.33 12.66
N GLU A 268 -20.47 13.05 13.24
CA GLU A 268 -19.33 13.96 13.32
C GLU A 268 -18.09 13.32 12.67
N LEU A 269 -17.39 14.06 11.81
CA LEU A 269 -16.15 13.60 11.17
C LEU A 269 -15.04 13.52 12.23
N ILE A 270 -14.44 12.35 12.40
CA ILE A 270 -13.36 12.11 13.38
C ILE A 270 -12.02 11.81 12.72
N HIS A 271 -12.02 11.43 11.44
CA HIS A 271 -10.81 11.19 10.69
C HIS A 271 -11.06 11.36 9.19
N SER A 272 -10.08 11.94 8.50
CA SER A 272 -10.03 12.00 7.05
C SER A 272 -8.60 11.78 6.56
N GLY A 273 -8.44 11.21 5.37
CA GLY A 273 -7.13 10.97 4.80
C GLY A 273 -7.17 10.39 3.40
N ILE A 274 -6.04 10.41 2.72
CA ILE A 274 -5.88 9.77 1.40
C ILE A 274 -5.15 8.46 1.61
N GLN A 275 -5.72 7.39 1.06
CA GLN A 275 -5.14 6.07 1.05
C GLN A 275 -4.86 5.65 -0.39
N MET A 276 -3.67 5.12 -0.64
CA MET A 276 -3.32 4.59 -1.94
C MET A 276 -3.71 3.11 -2.03
N GLY A 277 -4.42 2.77 -3.10
CA GLY A 277 -4.70 1.41 -3.53
C GLY A 277 -3.43 0.71 -3.99
N LEU A 278 -3.51 -0.62 -4.10
CA LEU A 278 -2.38 -1.45 -4.53
C LEU A 278 -1.94 -1.14 -5.97
N ASN A 279 -2.85 -0.64 -6.79
CA ASN A 279 -2.63 -0.21 -8.17
C ASN A 279 -2.26 1.28 -8.30
N GLY A 280 -1.86 1.96 -7.22
CA GLY A 280 -1.54 3.39 -7.24
C GLY A 280 -2.75 4.34 -7.30
N SER A 281 -3.98 3.82 -7.41
CA SER A 281 -5.18 4.66 -7.35
C SER A 281 -5.28 5.32 -5.97
N MET A 282 -5.69 6.59 -5.93
CA MET A 282 -5.84 7.33 -4.69
C MET A 282 -7.31 7.30 -4.26
N PHE A 283 -7.54 7.01 -2.99
CA PHE A 283 -8.86 6.98 -2.39
C PHE A 283 -8.93 7.95 -1.23
N THR A 284 -10.00 8.74 -1.14
CA THR A 284 -10.25 9.58 0.03
C THR A 284 -11.09 8.81 1.03
N LEU A 285 -10.57 8.67 2.24
CA LEU A 285 -11.20 8.03 3.37
C LEU A 285 -11.77 9.10 4.30
N LEU A 286 -13.06 9.01 4.62
CA LEU A 286 -13.73 9.76 5.68
C LEU A 286 -14.28 8.79 6.73
N GLN A 287 -14.11 9.11 8.01
CA GLN A 287 -14.61 8.31 9.11
C GLN A 287 -15.38 9.16 10.09
N TYR A 288 -16.57 8.69 10.44
CA TYR A 288 -17.53 9.37 11.28
C TYR A 288 -17.82 8.57 12.54
N LYS A 289 -18.15 9.27 13.62
CA LYS A 289 -18.90 8.72 14.75
C LYS A 289 -20.29 9.38 14.80
N TYR A 290 -21.18 8.83 15.59
CA TYR A 290 -22.40 9.55 15.97
C TYR A 290 -22.10 10.60 17.04
N SER A 291 -22.68 11.80 16.94
CA SER A 291 -22.38 12.94 17.80
C SER A 291 -22.82 12.75 19.25
N ASP A 292 -23.82 11.91 19.49
CA ASP A 292 -24.29 11.50 20.81
C ASP A 292 -23.42 10.40 21.44
N ASP A 293 -22.52 9.79 20.65
CA ASP A 293 -21.58 8.79 21.13
C ASP A 293 -20.37 9.48 21.82
N SER A 294 -20.43 9.47 23.15
CA SER A 294 -19.38 9.97 24.04
C SER A 294 -18.32 8.92 24.40
N SER A 295 -18.44 7.69 23.90
CA SER A 295 -17.50 6.62 24.22
C SER A 295 -16.14 6.81 23.54
N SER A 296 -15.10 6.28 24.18
CA SER A 296 -13.73 6.28 23.67
C SER A 296 -13.13 4.87 23.80
N PRO A 297 -13.04 4.10 22.70
CA PRO A 297 -13.39 4.45 21.31
C PRO A 297 -14.91 4.55 21.11
N PRO A 298 -15.38 5.20 20.02
CA PRO A 298 -16.80 5.19 19.66
C PRO A 298 -17.31 3.76 19.53
N ASN A 299 -18.51 3.51 20.03
CA ASN A 299 -19.22 2.24 19.92
C ASN A 299 -19.68 2.00 18.49
N GLU A 300 -20.01 3.08 17.78
CA GLU A 300 -20.48 3.00 16.39
C GLU A 300 -19.75 4.02 15.53
N MET A 301 -19.33 3.58 14.34
CA MET A 301 -18.63 4.41 13.37
C MET A 301 -19.09 4.09 11.96
N ILE A 302 -18.97 5.07 11.07
CA ILE A 302 -19.19 4.88 9.63
C ILE A 302 -17.93 5.27 8.90
N LYS A 303 -17.42 4.34 8.09
CA LYS A 303 -16.29 4.56 7.20
C LYS A 303 -16.82 4.76 5.78
N LEU A 304 -16.40 5.81 5.10
CA LEU A 304 -16.78 6.14 3.73
C LEU A 304 -15.53 6.36 2.88
N ILE A 305 -15.50 5.81 1.68
CA ILE A 305 -14.34 5.81 0.79
C ILE A 305 -14.77 6.32 -0.58
N PHE A 306 -14.04 7.30 -1.10
CA PHE A 306 -14.24 7.91 -2.41
C PHE A 306 -13.07 7.61 -3.34
N ASP A 307 -13.34 7.50 -4.64
CA ASP A 307 -12.30 7.49 -5.69
C ASP A 307 -11.84 8.90 -6.06
N ASP A 308 -11.04 9.01 -7.13
CA ASP A 308 -10.51 10.26 -7.66
C ASP A 308 -11.55 11.11 -8.42
N LYS A 309 -12.76 10.58 -8.65
CA LYS A 309 -13.91 11.27 -9.25
C LYS A 309 -14.98 11.63 -8.20
N ASP A 310 -14.65 11.54 -6.92
CA ASP A 310 -15.56 11.77 -5.79
C ASP A 310 -16.78 10.84 -5.76
N LYS A 311 -16.65 9.65 -6.35
CA LYS A 311 -17.68 8.62 -6.28
C LYS A 311 -17.41 7.64 -5.16
N VAL A 312 -18.47 7.13 -4.54
CA VAL A 312 -18.38 6.19 -3.42
C VAL A 312 -17.90 4.83 -3.92
N VAL A 313 -16.76 4.37 -3.41
CA VAL A 313 -16.20 3.03 -3.67
C VAL A 313 -16.36 2.08 -2.48
N GLY A 314 -16.76 2.60 -1.31
CA GLY A 314 -16.98 1.78 -0.15
C GLY A 314 -17.62 2.54 0.98
N ILE A 315 -18.55 1.88 1.66
CA ILE A 315 -19.16 2.35 2.90
C ILE A 315 -19.24 1.17 3.85
N GLN A 316 -18.86 1.40 5.10
CA GLN A 316 -18.79 0.36 6.11
C GLN A 316 -19.27 0.93 7.45
N PRO A 317 -20.51 0.63 7.85
CA PRO A 317 -20.95 0.77 9.24
C PRO A 317 -20.19 -0.22 10.12
N ILE A 318 -19.71 0.24 11.27
CA ILE A 318 -18.92 -0.55 12.22
C ILE A 318 -19.59 -0.40 13.58
N LYS A 319 -20.07 -1.51 14.14
CA LYS A 319 -20.56 -1.60 15.51
C LYS A 319 -19.53 -2.37 16.34
N MET A 320 -18.97 -1.71 17.34
CA MET A 320 -18.06 -2.34 18.29
C MET A 320 -18.90 -3.21 19.23
N GLN A 321 -18.61 -4.51 19.30
CA GLN A 321 -19.27 -5.38 20.28
C GLN A 321 -18.95 -4.88 21.69
N GLY A 322 -20.00 -4.53 22.44
CA GLY A 322 -19.89 -4.16 23.84
C GLY A 322 -19.25 -5.28 24.64
N LYS A 323 -18.45 -4.92 25.66
CA LYS A 323 -17.92 -5.86 26.65
C LYS A 323 -19.03 -6.81 27.08
N ILE A 324 -18.84 -8.11 26.88
CA ILE A 324 -19.60 -9.12 27.63
C ILE A 324 -19.34 -8.77 29.10
N LYS A 325 -20.38 -8.36 29.81
CA LYS A 325 -20.32 -8.26 31.28
C LYS A 325 -20.11 -9.69 31.78
N GLU A 326 -18.97 -9.93 32.43
CA GLU A 326 -18.79 -11.09 33.30
C GLU A 326 -19.75 -11.03 34.49
#